data_AF-A0A523PL87-F1
#
_entry.id   AF-A0A523PL87-F1
#
_cell.length_a   1.000
_cell.length_b   1.000
_cell.length_c   1.000
_cell.angle_alpha   90.00
_cell.angle_beta   90.00
_cell.angle_gamma   90.00
#
_symmetry.space_group_name_H-M   'P 1'
#
loop_
_entity.id
_entity.type
_entity.pdbx_description
1 polymer ?
#
loop_
_entity_poly.entity_id
_entity_poly.type
_entity_poly.pdbx_seq_one_letter_code
_entity_poly.pdbx_strand_id
1 'polypeptide(L)'
;MSSEPPLYVSKPHRLSWGQEYRIYQNRIELRTKILFCTLRIPLEKIVEIVVRPKPVWADLFHRPMETWWSYNNDWAGFARHVYLHRRGWPSRIRFVPEDPDAFVARCRELLEQLLRRRPVA
;
A
#
# COMPACT_ATOMS: atom_id res chain seq x y z
N MET A 1 0.46 -25.22 -7.32
CA MET A 1 0.01 -23.85 -7.04
C MET A 1 0.64 -22.94 -8.08
N SER A 2 -0.05 -22.64 -9.19
CA SER A 2 0.46 -21.63 -10.13
C SER A 2 0.40 -20.27 -9.45
N SER A 3 1.51 -19.83 -8.88
CA SER A 3 1.67 -18.44 -8.49
C SER A 3 1.76 -17.65 -9.78
N GLU A 4 0.66 -16.97 -10.15
CA GLU A 4 0.71 -15.95 -11.19
C GLU A 4 1.90 -15.01 -10.93
N PRO A 5 2.66 -14.63 -11.97
CA PRO A 5 3.76 -13.71 -11.80
C PRO A 5 3.23 -12.35 -11.30
N PRO A 6 3.96 -11.66 -10.41
CA PRO A 6 3.59 -10.30 -10.02
C PRO A 6 3.66 -9.38 -11.24
N LEU A 7 2.67 -8.50 -11.37
CA LEU A 7 2.60 -7.49 -12.44
C LEU A 7 3.53 -6.31 -12.17
N TYR A 8 3.88 -6.10 -10.91
CA TYR A 8 4.83 -5.10 -10.47
C TYR A 8 5.51 -5.57 -9.18
N VAL A 9 6.80 -5.31 -9.06
CA VAL A 9 7.61 -5.60 -7.88
C VAL A 9 8.40 -4.35 -7.52
N SER A 10 8.13 -3.81 -6.33
CA SER A 10 8.97 -2.79 -5.71
C SER A 10 10.17 -3.48 -5.06
N LYS A 11 11.38 -3.15 -5.50
CA LYS A 11 12.57 -3.80 -4.95
C LYS A 11 12.84 -3.39 -3.50
N PRO A 12 13.47 -4.29 -2.71
CA PRO A 12 13.98 -3.97 -1.40
C PRO A 12 14.94 -2.77 -1.42
N HIS A 13 14.68 -1.78 -0.56
CA HIS A 13 15.58 -0.66 -0.35
C HIS A 13 15.59 -0.19 1.11
N ARG A 14 16.48 0.74 1.46
CA ARG A 14 16.72 1.15 2.85
C ARG A 14 15.47 1.62 3.59
N LEU A 15 14.64 2.47 2.96
CA LEU A 15 13.44 3.01 3.63
C LEU A 15 12.36 1.94 3.81
N SER A 16 12.25 0.98 2.89
CA SER A 16 11.38 -0.19 3.02
C SER A 16 11.86 -1.23 4.05
N TRP A 17 12.99 -1.01 4.72
CA TRP A 17 13.68 -2.01 5.55
C TRP A 17 14.07 -3.28 4.79
N GLY A 18 14.37 -3.15 3.50
CA GLY A 18 14.62 -4.29 2.63
C GLY A 18 13.40 -5.21 2.49
N GLN A 19 12.19 -4.65 2.55
CA GLN A 19 10.94 -5.35 2.27
C GLN A 19 10.61 -5.25 0.79
N GLU A 20 9.91 -6.27 0.29
CA GLU A 20 9.47 -6.31 -1.09
C GLU A 20 7.95 -6.15 -1.12
N TYR A 21 7.47 -5.33 -2.05
CA TYR A 21 6.04 -5.09 -2.25
C TYR A 21 5.65 -5.50 -3.66
N ARG A 22 4.58 -6.28 -3.78
CA ARG A 22 4.16 -6.86 -5.06
C ARG A 22 2.73 -6.48 -5.36
N ILE A 23 2.46 -6.26 -6.64
CA ILE A 23 1.11 -6.06 -7.16
C ILE A 23 0.80 -7.22 -8.10
N TYR A 24 -0.34 -7.86 -7.87
CA TYR A 24 -0.91 -8.92 -8.69
C TYR A 24 -2.23 -8.44 -9.29
N GLN A 25 -2.78 -9.19 -10.24
CA GLN A 25 -4.03 -8.84 -10.93
C GLN A 25 -5.21 -8.63 -9.97
N ASN A 26 -5.24 -9.34 -8.83
CA ASN A 26 -6.36 -9.32 -7.89
C ASN A 26 -6.00 -8.83 -6.48
N ARG A 27 -4.72 -8.60 -6.18
CA ARG A 27 -4.28 -8.25 -4.83
C ARG A 27 -2.96 -7.51 -4.84
N ILE A 28 -2.66 -6.84 -3.75
CA ILE A 28 -1.30 -6.43 -3.40
C ILE A 28 -0.78 -7.34 -2.28
N GLU A 29 0.53 -7.57 -2.27
CA GLU A 29 1.21 -8.27 -1.20
C GLU A 29 2.27 -7.36 -0.59
N LEU A 30 2.10 -7.08 0.71
CA LEU A 30 3.06 -6.31 1.47
C LEU A 30 3.80 -7.28 2.38
N ARG A 31 5.10 -7.50 2.13
CA ARG A 31 5.93 -8.19 3.11
C ARG A 31 6.02 -7.33 4.36
N THR A 32 5.75 -7.92 5.52
CA THR A 32 5.72 -7.20 6.81
C THR A 32 6.68 -7.89 7.77
N LYS A 33 7.88 -7.32 7.95
CA LYS A 33 8.92 -7.87 8.83
C LYS A 33 8.51 -7.83 10.30
N ILE A 34 7.82 -6.77 10.72
CA ILE A 34 7.37 -6.58 12.11
C ILE A 34 6.35 -7.66 12.52
N LEU A 35 5.44 -8.05 11.61
CA LEU A 35 4.41 -9.06 11.87
C LEU A 35 4.84 -10.47 11.43
N PHE A 36 6.08 -10.64 10.95
CA PHE A 36 6.62 -11.88 10.41
C PHE A 36 5.72 -12.58 9.38
N CYS A 37 4.91 -11.80 8.65
CA CYS A 37 3.95 -12.30 7.68
C CYS A 37 3.97 -11.49 6.38
N THR A 38 3.11 -11.86 5.44
CA THR A 38 2.85 -11.07 4.22
C THR A 38 1.38 -10.70 4.21
N LEU A 39 1.08 -9.41 4.30
CA LEU A 39 -0.28 -8.91 4.19
C LEU A 39 -0.72 -9.01 2.73
N ARG A 40 -1.64 -9.94 2.46
CA ARG A 40 -2.32 -10.08 1.17
C ARG A 40 -3.60 -9.27 1.20
N ILE A 41 -3.65 -8.19 0.42
CA ILE A 41 -4.77 -7.25 0.42
C ILE A 41 -5.44 -7.35 -0.96
N PRO A 42 -6.64 -7.95 -1.05
CA PRO A 42 -7.41 -7.98 -2.29
C PRO A 42 -7.71 -6.56 -2.78
N LEU A 43 -7.65 -6.33 -4.09
CA LEU A 43 -7.91 -5.02 -4.68
C LEU A 43 -9.32 -4.53 -4.35
N GLU A 44 -10.31 -5.43 -4.26
CA GLU A 44 -11.67 -5.06 -3.90
C GLU A 44 -11.85 -4.53 -2.47
N LYS A 45 -10.85 -4.75 -1.60
CA LYS A 45 -10.87 -4.22 -0.23
C LYS A 45 -10.20 -2.85 -0.13
N ILE A 46 -9.49 -2.40 -1.16
CA ILE A 46 -8.84 -1.08 -1.17
C ILE A 46 -9.92 -0.02 -1.29
N VAL A 47 -9.96 0.89 -0.32
CA VAL A 47 -10.84 2.06 -0.29
C VAL A 47 -10.13 3.27 -0.87
N GLU A 48 -8.87 3.45 -0.53
CA GLU A 48 -8.05 4.57 -0.99
C GLU A 48 -6.59 4.12 -1.09
N ILE A 49 -5.92 4.55 -2.15
CA ILE A 49 -4.48 4.44 -2.29
C ILE A 49 -3.92 5.73 -2.91
N VAL A 50 -3.01 6.37 -2.17
CA VAL A 50 -2.45 7.69 -2.52
C VAL A 50 -0.99 7.77 -2.08
N VAL A 51 -0.21 8.56 -2.80
CA VAL A 51 1.11 8.98 -2.32
C VAL A 51 0.91 10.18 -1.40
N ARG A 52 1.56 10.13 -0.23
CA ARG A 52 1.57 11.23 0.74
C ARG A 52 3.00 11.76 0.91
N PRO A 53 3.15 13.08 1.14
CA PRO A 53 4.45 13.63 1.50
C PRO A 53 4.91 13.07 2.86
N LYS A 54 6.17 13.35 3.21
CA LYS A 54 6.68 13.06 4.54
C LYS A 54 5.78 13.73 5.59
N PRO A 55 5.31 13.00 6.62
CA PRO A 55 4.54 13.61 7.71
C PRO A 55 5.37 14.71 8.37
N VAL A 56 4.82 15.91 8.50
CA VAL A 56 5.39 16.98 9.31
C VAL A 56 4.63 17.11 10.62
N TRP A 57 5.24 17.70 11.64
CA TRP A 57 4.63 17.87 12.97
C TRP A 57 3.23 18.54 12.91
N ALA A 58 3.01 19.43 11.94
CA ALA A 58 1.71 20.05 11.71
C ALA A 58 0.61 19.04 11.30
N ASP A 59 0.95 17.99 10.54
CA ASP A 59 0.00 16.95 10.12
C ASP A 59 -0.54 16.15 11.31
N LEU A 60 0.21 16.13 12.41
CA LEU A 60 -0.17 15.49 13.66
C LEU A 60 -1.41 16.14 14.30
N PHE A 61 -1.58 17.44 14.09
CA PHE A 61 -2.71 18.23 14.59
C PHE A 61 -3.83 18.36 13.56
N HIS A 62 -3.52 18.40 12.27
CA HIS A 62 -4.52 18.58 11.21
C HIS A 62 -5.15 17.26 10.72
N ARG A 63 -4.42 16.14 10.80
CA ARG A 63 -4.89 14.82 10.32
C ARG A 63 -4.52 13.70 11.29
N PRO A 64 -4.98 13.77 12.55
CA PRO A 64 -4.55 12.85 13.59
C PRO A 64 -4.88 11.38 13.27
N MET A 65 -6.00 11.09 12.61
CA MET A 65 -6.35 9.71 12.24
C MET A 65 -5.46 9.10 11.15
N GLU A 66 -4.99 9.92 10.19
CA GLU A 66 -4.06 9.44 9.14
C GLU A 66 -2.67 9.23 9.73
N THR A 67 -2.28 10.02 10.72
CA THR A 67 -0.92 10.01 11.27
C THR A 67 -0.73 9.05 12.45
N TRP A 68 -1.68 8.99 13.40
CA TRP A 68 -1.59 8.16 14.61
C TRP A 68 -2.19 6.77 14.47
N TRP A 69 -3.28 6.63 13.70
CA TRP A 69 -4.05 5.38 13.60
C TRP A 69 -3.73 4.56 12.34
N SER A 70 -2.51 4.70 11.83
CA SER A 70 -2.03 3.97 10.66
C SER A 70 -0.82 3.12 11.00
N TYR A 71 -0.87 1.86 10.54
CA TYR A 71 0.21 0.90 10.70
C TYR A 71 1.37 1.27 9.77
N ASN A 72 2.53 1.61 10.35
CA ASN A 72 3.77 1.79 9.61
C ASN A 72 4.41 0.43 9.36
N ASN A 73 4.45 0.00 8.10
CA ASN A 73 5.11 -1.23 7.73
C ASN A 73 6.64 -1.09 7.67
N ASP A 74 7.13 0.13 7.48
CA ASP A 74 8.54 0.50 7.35
C ASP A 74 8.79 1.96 7.81
N TRP A 75 9.84 2.62 7.32
CA TRP A 75 10.13 4.03 7.63
C TRP A 75 9.21 5.06 6.95
N ALA A 76 7.99 4.69 6.55
CA ALA A 76 7.00 5.60 5.98
C ALA A 76 6.72 6.86 6.82
N GLY A 77 6.88 6.79 8.14
CA GLY A 77 6.78 7.97 9.02
C GLY A 77 7.82 9.07 8.75
N PHE A 78 8.88 8.79 8.00
CA PHE A 78 10.01 9.69 7.76
C PHE A 78 10.25 10.05 6.29
N ALA A 79 9.42 9.56 5.38
CA ALA A 79 9.60 9.73 3.93
C ALA A 79 8.27 9.94 3.21
N ARG A 80 8.38 10.34 1.94
CA ARG A 80 7.26 10.26 0.99
C ARG A 80 6.87 8.79 0.83
N HIS A 81 5.60 8.48 1.04
CA HIS A 81 5.15 7.10 1.23
C HIS A 81 3.81 6.85 0.56
N VAL A 82 3.46 5.57 0.39
CA VAL A 82 2.12 5.15 -0.01
C VAL A 82 1.27 5.00 1.25
N TYR A 83 0.15 5.72 1.27
CA TYR A 83 -0.92 5.52 2.22
C TYR A 83 -2.00 4.65 1.58
N LEU A 84 -2.33 3.55 2.24
CA LEU A 84 -3.36 2.62 1.83
C LEU A 84 -4.43 2.49 2.90
N HIS A 85 -5.66 2.81 2.54
CA HIS A 85 -6.85 2.54 3.32
C HIS A 85 -7.59 1.36 2.71
N ARG A 86 -7.93 0.37 3.53
CA ARG A 86 -8.70 -0.80 3.14
C ARG A 86 -9.79 -1.15 4.15
N ARG A 87 -10.74 -1.96 3.70
CA ARG A 87 -11.68 -2.67 4.56
C ARG A 87 -10.95 -3.79 5.31
N GLY A 88 -11.13 -3.84 6.64
CA GLY A 88 -10.53 -4.84 7.55
C GLY A 88 -9.25 -4.37 8.27
N TRP A 89 -8.67 -5.20 9.15
CA TRP A 89 -7.53 -4.82 10.00
C TRP A 89 -6.18 -5.39 9.51
N PRO A 90 -5.08 -4.61 9.45
CA PRO A 90 -5.03 -3.16 9.69
C PRO A 90 -5.70 -2.39 8.55
N SER A 91 -6.53 -1.40 8.92
CA SER A 91 -7.35 -0.63 7.96
C SER A 91 -6.55 0.44 7.24
N ARG A 92 -5.56 1.03 7.91
CA ARG A 92 -4.69 2.06 7.35
C ARG A 92 -3.25 1.59 7.44
N ILE A 93 -2.56 1.55 6.31
CA ILE A 93 -1.20 1.06 6.18
C ILE A 93 -0.36 2.11 5.47
N ARG A 94 0.82 2.38 5.99
CA ARG A 94 1.83 3.24 5.38
C ARG A 94 3.07 2.41 5.06
N PHE A 95 3.57 2.54 3.85
CA PHE A 95 4.79 1.86 3.39
C PHE A 95 5.48 2.65 2.29
N VAL A 96 6.79 2.45 2.12
CA VAL A 96 7.63 3.14 1.16
C VAL A 96 8.09 2.13 0.10
N PRO A 97 7.43 2.04 -1.06
CA PRO A 97 7.98 1.32 -2.21
C PRO A 97 9.14 2.10 -2.84
N GLU A 98 9.88 1.45 -3.73
CA GLU A 98 11.00 2.03 -4.49
C GLU A 98 10.57 3.29 -5.26
N ASP A 99 9.43 3.21 -5.94
CA ASP A 99 8.77 4.35 -6.58
C ASP A 99 7.30 4.42 -6.12
N PRO A 100 6.96 5.34 -5.20
CA PRO A 100 5.61 5.53 -4.71
C PRO A 100 4.59 5.88 -5.81
N ASP A 101 4.97 6.68 -6.80
CA ASP A 101 4.05 7.10 -7.86
C ASP A 101 3.75 5.95 -8.81
N ALA A 102 4.80 5.24 -9.25
CA ALA A 102 4.63 4.06 -10.11
C ALA A 102 3.80 2.97 -9.42
N PHE A 103 4.04 2.74 -8.12
CA PHE A 103 3.27 1.78 -7.33
C PHE A 103 1.79 2.14 -7.29
N VAL A 104 1.47 3.41 -6.98
CA VAL A 104 0.09 3.88 -6.89
C VAL A 104 -0.59 3.91 -8.25
N ALA A 105 0.10 4.37 -9.29
CA ALA A 105 -0.41 4.39 -10.66
C ALA A 105 -0.81 2.98 -11.12
N ARG A 106 0.08 2.00 -10.91
CA ARG A 106 -0.19 0.60 -11.28
C ARG A 106 -1.36 0.01 -10.50
N CYS A 107 -1.46 0.32 -9.20
CA CYS A 107 -2.57 -0.15 -8.37
C CYS A 107 -3.92 0.46 -8.83
N ARG A 108 -3.94 1.75 -9.17
CA ARG A 108 -5.13 2.45 -9.68
C ARG A 108 -5.59 1.90 -11.01
N GLU A 109 -4.67 1.65 -11.93
CA GLU A 109 -4.99 1.05 -13.22
C GLU A 109 -5.72 -0.29 -13.05
N LEU A 110 -5.24 -1.15 -12.14
CA LEU A 110 -5.88 -2.43 -11.85
C LEU A 110 -7.22 -2.29 -11.13
N LEU A 111 -7.34 -1.29 -10.25
CA LEU A 111 -8.60 -0.98 -9.59
C LEU A 111 -9.65 -0.52 -10.62
N GLU A 112 -9.28 0.34 -11.56
CA GLU A 112 -10.15 0.76 -12.67
C GLU A 112 -10.56 -0.42 -13.56
N GLN A 113 -9.62 -1.30 -13.91
CA GLN A 113 -9.94 -2.53 -14.65
C GLN A 113 -10.91 -3.42 -13.88
N LEU A 114 -10.74 -3.57 -12.57
CA LEU A 114 -11.65 -4.32 -11.71
C LEU A 114 -13.05 -3.71 -11.70
N LEU A 115 -13.15 -2.39 -11.61
CA LEU A 115 -14.43 -1.68 -11.64
C LEU A 115 -15.13 -1.83 -12.99
N ARG A 116 -14.39 -1.75 -14.11
CA ARG A 116 -14.95 -1.98 -15.47
C ARG A 116 -15.46 -3.41 -15.69
N ARG A 117 -14.85 -4.40 -15.02
CA ARG A 117 -15.22 -5.82 -15.13
C ARG A 117 -16.41 -6.20 -14.26
N ARG A 118 -16.82 -5.37 -13.30
CA ARG A 118 -18.04 -5.58 -12.52
C ARG A 118 -19.20 -4.96 -13.29
N PRO A 119 -20.10 -5.76 -13.90
CA PRO A 119 -21.35 -5.19 -14.38
C PRO A 119 -22.04 -4.55 -13.17
N VAL A 120 -22.46 -3.31 -13.34
CA VAL A 120 -23.36 -2.64 -12.40
C VAL A 120 -24.61 -3.50 -12.36
N ALA A 121 -24.81 -4.20 -11.23
CA ALA A 121 -26.03 -4.95 -10.96
C ALA A 121 -27.16 -4.00 -10.61
#